data_AF-A0AAJ1PY91-F1
#
_entry.id   AF-A0AAJ1PY91-F1
#
_cell.length_a   1.000
_cell.length_b   1.000
_cell.length_c   1.000
_cell.angle_alpha   90.00
_cell.angle_beta   90.00
_cell.angle_gamma   90.00
#
_symmetry.space_group_name_H-M   'P 1'
#
loop_
_entity.id
_entity.type
_entity.pdbx_description
1 polymer ?
#
loop_
_entity_poly.entity_id
_entity_poly.type
_entity_poly.pdbx_seq_one_letter_code
_entity_poly.pdbx_strand_id
1 'polypeptide(L)'
;GGVALNLTNLREQGAPIKRIQNQSSGVNPVMKLLEDSFSYANQLGARQGAGAVYLHAHHPDIMQFLDTKRENADEKIRIKTLSLGVV
;
A
#
# COMPACT_ATOMS: atom_id res chain seq x y z
N GLY A 1 -0.62 5.46 -17.97
CA GLY A 1 -1.23 6.61 -17.27
C GLY A 1 -0.85 6.57 -15.81
N GLY A 2 -1.31 7.53 -15.00
CA GLY A 2 -1.23 7.43 -13.53
C GLY A 2 -2.54 6.88 -12.96
N VAL A 3 -2.49 6.00 -11.98
CA VAL A 3 -3.68 5.42 -11.33
C VAL A 3 -3.60 5.66 -9.82
N ALA A 4 -4.72 6.07 -9.22
CA ALA A 4 -4.84 6.22 -7.78
C ALA A 4 -5.93 5.29 -7.22
N LEU A 5 -5.68 4.71 -6.05
CA LEU A 5 -6.57 3.74 -5.41
C LEU A 5 -6.84 4.15 -3.95
N ASN A 6 -8.09 4.09 -3.53
CA ASN A 6 -8.44 4.28 -2.11
C ASN A 6 -8.45 2.92 -1.40
N LEU A 7 -7.62 2.78 -0.36
CA LEU A 7 -7.45 1.55 0.41
C LEU A 7 -8.26 1.53 1.72
N THR A 8 -9.00 2.58 2.03
CA THR A 8 -9.72 2.75 3.31
C THR A 8 -10.67 1.61 3.65
N ASN A 9 -11.24 0.93 2.66
CA ASN A 9 -12.20 -0.16 2.87
C ASN A 9 -11.52 -1.53 3.03
N LEU A 10 -10.19 -1.60 2.95
CA LEU A 10 -9.47 -2.81 3.33
C LEU A 10 -9.56 -2.99 4.85
N ARG A 11 -9.62 -4.23 5.29
CA ARG A 11 -9.57 -4.55 6.71
C ARG A 11 -8.15 -4.36 7.23
N GLU A 12 -8.04 -3.96 8.49
CA GLU A 12 -6.80 -3.71 9.20
C GLU A 12 -5.96 -4.98 9.43
N GLN A 13 -4.70 -4.81 9.80
CA GLN A 13 -3.85 -5.92 10.24
C GLN A 13 -4.43 -6.57 11.51
N GLY A 14 -4.46 -7.90 11.53
CA GLY A 14 -5.03 -8.67 12.64
C GLY A 14 -6.55 -8.84 12.59
N ALA A 15 -7.26 -8.16 11.68
CA ALA A 15 -8.69 -8.37 11.49
C ALA A 15 -9.03 -9.85 11.20
N PRO A 16 -10.19 -10.35 11.66
CA PRO A 16 -10.57 -11.75 11.46
C PRO A 16 -10.85 -12.08 9.99
N ILE A 17 -10.44 -13.28 9.57
CA ILE A 17 -10.76 -13.82 8.24
C ILE A 17 -11.55 -15.11 8.43
N LYS A 18 -12.75 -15.20 7.83
CA LYS A 18 -13.64 -16.37 7.97
C LYS A 18 -13.86 -16.78 9.44
N ARG A 19 -14.00 -15.78 10.33
CA ARG A 19 -14.17 -15.93 11.79
C ARG A 19 -12.93 -16.44 12.55
N ILE A 20 -11.78 -16.57 11.89
CA ILE A 20 -10.50 -16.89 12.53
C ILE A 20 -9.80 -15.57 12.86
N GLN A 21 -9.54 -15.33 14.15
CA GLN A 21 -8.94 -14.08 14.66
C GLN A 21 -7.47 -13.93 14.26
N ASN A 22 -6.98 -12.69 14.20
CA ASN A 22 -5.57 -12.35 13.94
C ASN A 22 -5.01 -12.85 12.60
N GLN A 23 -5.82 -12.83 11.53
CA GLN A 23 -5.41 -13.40 10.24
C GLN A 23 -5.17 -12.40 9.11
N SER A 24 -5.72 -11.19 9.19
CA SER A 24 -5.48 -10.18 8.16
C SER A 24 -4.05 -9.65 8.20
N SER A 25 -3.45 -9.49 7.03
CA SER A 25 -2.12 -8.90 6.88
C SER A 25 -2.14 -7.37 6.68
N GLY A 26 -3.31 -6.74 6.72
CA GLY A 26 -3.49 -5.29 6.61
C GLY A 26 -3.23 -4.72 5.21
N VAL A 27 -3.03 -3.41 5.14
CA VAL A 27 -2.89 -2.65 3.87
C VAL A 27 -1.52 -2.78 3.20
N ASN A 28 -0.45 -2.96 3.98
CA ASN A 28 0.94 -2.90 3.48
C ASN A 28 1.26 -3.95 2.40
N PRO A 29 0.86 -5.24 2.52
CA PRO A 29 1.11 -6.22 1.46
C PRO A 29 0.39 -5.89 0.15
N VAL A 30 -0.79 -5.27 0.22
CA VAL A 30 -1.54 -4.83 -0.97
C VAL A 30 -0.79 -3.68 -1.64
N MET A 31 -0.26 -2.72 -0.87
CA MET A 31 0.58 -1.65 -1.40
C MET A 31 1.82 -2.19 -2.10
N LYS A 32 2.44 -3.26 -1.56
CA LYS A 32 3.61 -3.88 -2.18
C LYS A 32 3.29 -4.52 -3.53
N LEU A 33 2.19 -5.26 -3.61
CA LEU A 33 1.68 -5.80 -4.87
C LEU A 33 1.39 -4.72 -5.91
N LEU A 34 0.83 -3.58 -5.48
CA LEU A 34 0.57 -2.44 -6.36
C LEU A 34 1.87 -1.79 -6.85
N GLU A 35 2.84 -1.57 -5.97
CA GLU A 35 4.17 -1.06 -6.33
C GLU A 35 4.84 -1.94 -7.39
N ASP A 36 4.83 -3.27 -7.19
CA ASP A 36 5.42 -4.22 -8.13
C ASP A 36 4.66 -4.22 -9.47
N SER A 37 3.32 -4.11 -9.41
CA SER A 37 2.47 -4.03 -10.61
C SER A 37 2.76 -2.77 -11.45
N PHE A 38 2.89 -1.61 -10.83
CA PHE A 38 3.23 -0.36 -11.53
C PHE A 38 4.68 -0.35 -12.03
N SER A 39 5.58 -1.02 -11.33
CA SER A 39 6.98 -1.17 -11.76
C SER A 39 7.07 -2.10 -12.98
N TYR A 40 6.26 -3.16 -13.02
CA TYR A 40 6.16 -4.10 -14.14
C TYR A 40 5.50 -3.47 -15.37
N ALA A 41 4.32 -2.88 -15.20
CA ALA A 41 3.53 -2.30 -16.30
C ALA A 41 3.97 -0.87 -16.61
N ASN A 42 5.10 -0.74 -17.32
CA ASN A 42 5.63 0.55 -17.77
C ASN A 42 5.12 0.94 -19.17
N GLN A 43 5.30 2.21 -19.54
CA GLN A 43 4.79 2.74 -20.81
C GLN A 43 5.73 2.42 -21.98
N LEU A 44 5.96 1.13 -22.28
CA LEU A 44 6.88 0.66 -23.33
C LEU A 44 8.28 1.31 -23.23
N GLY A 45 8.77 1.48 -21.99
CA GLY A 45 10.06 2.13 -21.71
C GLY A 45 10.06 3.67 -21.73
N ALA A 46 8.97 4.34 -22.12
CA ALA A 46 8.92 5.81 -22.13
C ALA A 46 8.92 6.44 -20.73
N ARG A 47 8.30 5.77 -19.75
CA ARG A 47 8.33 6.12 -18.32
C ARG A 47 7.96 4.95 -17.44
N GLN A 48 8.38 5.01 -16.18
CA GLN A 48 7.89 4.11 -15.14
C GLN A 48 6.38 4.28 -14.93
N GLY A 49 5.71 3.20 -14.53
CA GLY A 49 4.32 3.29 -14.11
C GLY A 49 4.19 4.20 -12.89
N ALA A 50 3.10 4.96 -12.83
CA ALA A 50 2.83 5.89 -11.74
C ALA A 50 1.57 5.45 -10.99
N GLY A 51 1.71 5.26 -9.69
CA GLY A 51 0.64 4.86 -8.80
C GLY A 51 0.56 5.72 -7.55
N ALA A 52 -0.65 5.91 -7.04
CA ALA A 52 -0.89 6.51 -5.73
C ALA A 52 -1.91 5.68 -4.94
N VAL A 53 -1.77 5.67 -3.62
CA VAL A 53 -2.72 5.05 -2.70
C VAL A 53 -3.17 6.05 -1.65
N TYR A 54 -4.45 6.02 -1.33
CA TYR A 54 -5.06 6.86 -0.32
C TYR A 54 -5.54 6.02 0.86
N LEU A 55 -5.33 6.49 2.07
CA LEU A 55 -5.85 5.88 3.29
C LEU A 55 -6.43 6.96 4.21
N HIS A 56 -7.60 6.70 4.79
CA HIS A 56 -8.20 7.60 5.77
C HIS A 56 -7.37 7.66 7.06
N ALA A 57 -7.22 8.85 7.65
CA ALA A 57 -6.39 9.08 8.83
C ALA A 57 -6.81 8.27 10.07
N HIS A 58 -8.09 7.90 10.17
CA HIS A 58 -8.60 7.07 11.26
C HIS A 58 -8.58 5.55 10.98
N HIS A 59 -7.99 5.12 9.86
CA HIS A 59 -7.82 3.70 9.59
C HIS A 59 -6.82 3.08 10.59
N PRO A 60 -7.05 1.89 11.17
CA PRO A 60 -6.15 1.34 12.19
C PRO A 60 -4.70 1.15 11.72
N ASP A 61 -4.49 0.85 10.44
CA ASP A 61 -3.15 0.69 9.85
C ASP A 61 -2.44 2.03 9.52
N ILE A 62 -2.98 3.21 9.86
CA ILE A 62 -2.45 4.51 9.40
C ILE A 62 -0.97 4.73 9.74
N MET A 63 -0.54 4.34 10.94
CA MET A 63 0.85 4.51 11.35
C MET A 63 1.79 3.60 10.54
N GLN A 64 1.37 2.36 10.28
CA GLN A 64 2.16 1.42 9.48
C GLN A 64 2.19 1.82 8.00
N PHE A 65 1.09 2.38 7.49
CA PHE A 65 0.99 2.94 6.15
C PHE A 65 2.03 4.06 5.95
N LEU A 66 2.10 5.02 6.87
CA LEU A 66 3.06 6.12 6.81
C LEU A 66 4.51 5.63 6.98
N ASP A 67 4.73 4.66 7.86
CA ASP A 67 6.05 4.11 8.13
C ASP A 67 6.69 3.42 6.91
N THR A 68 5.90 3.02 5.91
CA THR A 68 6.42 2.44 4.65
C THR A 68 7.31 3.39 3.84
N LYS A 69 7.23 4.71 4.09
CA LYS A 69 8.07 5.73 3.44
C LYS A 69 9.32 6.11 4.22
N ARG A 70 9.49 5.62 5.45
CA ARG A 70 10.72 5.87 6.20
C ARG A 70 11.92 5.25 5.47
N GLU A 71 13.02 6.00 5.39
CA GLU A 71 14.23 5.55 4.68
C GLU A 71 14.87 4.33 5.34
N ASN A 72 14.75 4.22 6.66
CA ASN A 72 15.25 3.12 7.48
C ASN A 72 14.22 2.01 7.75
N ALA A 73 13.12 1.96 7.00
CA ALA A 73 12.15 0.87 7.09
C ALA A 73 12.74 -0.46 6.60
N ASP A 74 12.24 -1.59 7.14
CA ASP A 74 12.54 -2.92 6.62
C ASP A 74 12.14 -2.98 5.13
N GLU A 75 13.04 -3.50 4.29
CA GLU A 75 12.85 -3.55 2.84
C GLU A 75 11.59 -4.32 2.43
N LYS A 76 11.12 -5.25 3.25
CA LYS A 76 9.88 -6.00 3.02
C LYS A 76 8.62 -5.14 3.14
N ILE A 77 8.66 -4.08 3.95
CA ILE A 77 7.52 -3.16 4.15
C ILE A 77 7.70 -1.83 3.42
N ARG A 78 8.94 -1.53 2.98
CA ARG A 78 9.26 -0.27 2.35
C ARG A 78 8.62 -0.15 0.97
N ILE A 79 8.03 1.01 0.73
CA ILE A 79 7.38 1.39 -0.52
C ILE A 79 8.14 2.58 -1.12
N LYS A 80 8.80 2.36 -2.24
CA LYS A 80 9.70 3.32 -2.90
C LYS A 80 8.96 4.19 -3.90
N THR A 81 8.23 3.60 -4.84
CA THR A 81 7.71 4.30 -6.03
C THR A 81 6.23 4.70 -5.94
N LEU A 82 5.44 3.96 -5.15
CA LEU A 82 4.02 4.27 -4.96
C LEU A 82 3.87 5.55 -4.13
N SER A 83 3.08 6.51 -4.60
CA SER A 83 2.79 7.75 -3.85
C SER A 83 1.75 7.48 -2.77
N LEU A 84 1.85 8.18 -1.63
CA LEU A 84 0.89 8.06 -0.53
C LEU A 84 0.04 9.32 -0.44
N GLY A 85 -1.25 9.16 -0.15
CA GLY A 85 -2.19 10.21 0.20
C GLY A 85 -2.95 9.85 1.46
N VAL A 86 -3.27 10.85 2.27
CA VAL A 86 -4.10 10.69 3.48
C VAL A 86 -5.37 11.50 3.28
N VAL A 87 -6.51 10.92 3.67
CA VAL A 87 -7.84 11.55 3.64
C VAL A 87 -8.35 11.77 5.05
#